data_AF-A0A1H8JT01-F1
#
_entry.id   AF-A0A1H8JT01-F1
#
_cell.length_a   1.000
_cell.length_b   1.000
_cell.length_c   1.000
_cell.angle_alpha   90.00
_cell.angle_beta   90.00
_cell.angle_gamma   90.00
#
_symmetry.space_group_name_H-M   'P 1'
#
loop_
_entity.id
_entity.type
_entity.pdbx_description
1 polymer ?
#
loop_
_entity_poly.entity_id
_entity_poly.type
_entity_poly.pdbx_seq_one_letter_code
_entity_poly.pdbx_strand_id
1 'polypeptide(L)'
;MGFLSVLSMAHKLVKERTASGDTVIDATCGNGVDTQFLCELVGSRGTIYAFDIQAEALERTLQRLFGDSKAEADVAMADHVADREADREADREAKRDMDHEANREADHKANREADHEANRDADRIAKLQLVHASHAEMDKHVAADAHGKVAAVMFNLGYLPGADQSIITTTDGTIAALEAAISLLRKGGILTVVLYPGHPGGAEEADAVTRFASELPQHVAQAVLYRMTQKAEAPYLLAIEKR
;
A
#
# COMPACT_ATOMS: atom_id res chain seq x y z
N MET A 1 18.05 -14.35 20.79
CA MET A 1 17.23 -13.76 19.70
C MET A 1 17.72 -14.35 18.39
N GLY A 2 16.83 -14.92 17.58
CA GLY A 2 17.16 -15.40 16.23
C GLY A 2 17.17 -14.25 15.23
N PHE A 3 17.57 -14.55 13.99
CA PHE A 3 17.47 -13.63 12.86
C PHE A 3 16.00 -13.26 12.58
N LEU A 4 15.73 -12.02 12.14
CA LEU A 4 14.39 -11.61 11.73
C LEU A 4 13.91 -12.45 10.54
N SER A 5 12.60 -12.70 10.46
CA SER A 5 12.02 -13.24 9.24
C SER A 5 12.23 -12.26 8.07
N VAL A 6 12.14 -12.76 6.85
CA VAL A 6 12.32 -11.97 5.63
C VAL A 6 11.29 -10.83 5.56
N LEU A 7 10.02 -11.13 5.81
CA LEU A 7 8.94 -10.14 5.86
C LEU A 7 9.15 -9.13 7.01
N SER A 8 9.53 -9.60 8.19
CA SER A 8 9.81 -8.70 9.33
C SER A 8 10.97 -7.76 9.04
N MET A 9 11.98 -8.19 8.28
CA MET A 9 13.07 -7.33 7.83
C MET A 9 12.56 -6.29 6.82
N ALA A 10 11.73 -6.68 5.86
CA ALA A 10 11.14 -5.76 4.89
C ALA A 10 10.33 -4.65 5.58
N HIS A 11 9.40 -5.02 6.47
CA HIS A 11 8.63 -4.06 7.28
C HIS A 11 9.52 -3.14 8.11
N LYS A 12 10.58 -3.68 8.71
CA LYS A 12 11.53 -2.88 9.50
C LYS A 12 12.20 -1.82 8.63
N LEU A 13 12.71 -2.19 7.46
CA LEU A 13 13.40 -1.26 6.55
C LEU A 13 12.45 -0.19 6.00
N VAL A 14 11.22 -0.57 5.65
CA VAL A 14 10.18 0.39 5.20
C VAL A 14 9.82 1.37 6.31
N LYS A 15 9.65 0.89 7.55
CA LYS A 15 9.36 1.73 8.72
C LYS A 15 10.47 2.74 9.03
N GLU A 16 11.74 2.39 8.79
CA GLU A 16 12.89 3.30 8.98
C GLU A 16 13.01 4.39 7.90
N ARG A 17 12.20 4.33 6.83
CA ARG A 17 12.25 5.24 5.66
C ARG A 17 10.93 5.95 5.35
N THR A 18 9.89 5.66 6.11
CA THR A 18 8.53 6.19 5.92
C THR A 18 8.08 6.93 7.18
N ALA A 19 7.32 8.00 6.99
CA ALA A 19 6.73 8.81 8.03
C ALA A 19 5.22 8.99 7.80
N SER A 20 4.51 9.48 8.83
CA SER A 20 3.10 9.82 8.69
C SER A 20 2.90 10.89 7.62
N GLY A 21 1.92 10.69 6.73
CA GLY A 21 1.64 11.56 5.60
C GLY A 21 2.38 11.21 4.31
N ASP A 22 3.29 10.23 4.33
CA ASP A 22 4.00 9.81 3.12
C ASP A 22 3.09 9.08 2.12
N THR A 23 3.51 9.12 0.86
CA THR A 23 2.97 8.26 -0.20
C THR A 23 3.78 6.96 -0.27
N VAL A 24 3.10 5.82 -0.27
CA VAL A 24 3.70 4.48 -0.35
C VAL A 24 2.93 3.58 -1.32
N ILE A 25 3.59 2.52 -1.79
CA ILE A 25 3.02 1.60 -2.78
C ILE A 25 3.18 0.16 -2.28
N ASP A 26 2.07 -0.58 -2.33
CA ASP A 26 2.04 -2.04 -2.30
C ASP A 26 1.82 -2.54 -3.73
N ALA A 27 2.86 -3.08 -4.36
CA ALA A 27 2.80 -3.48 -5.76
C ALA A 27 2.18 -4.87 -5.97
N THR A 28 1.86 -5.59 -4.89
CA THR A 28 1.34 -6.97 -4.92
C THR A 28 0.45 -7.20 -3.70
N CYS A 29 -0.72 -6.54 -3.66
CA CYS A 29 -1.45 -6.42 -2.39
C CYS A 29 -2.00 -7.76 -1.88
N GLY A 30 -2.41 -8.66 -2.78
CA GLY A 30 -2.80 -10.02 -2.43
C GLY A 30 -3.85 -10.09 -1.31
N ASN A 31 -3.47 -10.64 -0.16
CA ASN A 31 -4.36 -10.74 1.02
C ASN A 31 -4.42 -9.44 1.86
N GLY A 32 -3.75 -8.37 1.45
CA GLY A 32 -3.76 -7.05 2.08
C GLY A 32 -2.86 -6.88 3.31
N VAL A 33 -1.98 -7.84 3.62
CA VAL A 33 -1.14 -7.79 4.83
C VAL A 33 -0.17 -6.61 4.79
N ASP A 34 0.54 -6.45 3.66
CA ASP A 34 1.49 -5.36 3.47
C ASP A 34 0.76 -4.02 3.32
N THR A 35 -0.37 -4.01 2.62
CA THR A 35 -1.26 -2.84 2.52
C THR A 35 -1.72 -2.34 3.89
N GLN A 36 -2.17 -3.23 4.78
CA GLN A 36 -2.57 -2.88 6.14
C GLN A 36 -1.40 -2.26 6.92
N PHE A 37 -0.23 -2.90 6.88
CA PHE A 37 0.98 -2.38 7.51
C PHE A 37 1.31 -0.96 7.03
N LEU A 38 1.22 -0.71 5.72
CA LEU A 38 1.46 0.60 5.12
C LEU A 38 0.42 1.64 5.57
N CYS A 39 -0.87 1.28 5.60
CA CYS A 39 -1.94 2.14 6.09
C CYS A 39 -1.70 2.61 7.53
N GLU A 40 -1.33 1.68 8.42
CA GLU A 40 -0.99 1.97 9.82
C GLU A 40 0.24 2.89 9.94
N LEU A 41 1.22 2.72 9.04
CA LEU A 41 2.47 3.46 9.06
C LEU A 41 2.33 4.92 8.64
N VAL A 42 1.57 5.19 7.57
CA VAL A 42 1.42 6.55 7.03
C VAL A 42 0.26 7.33 7.68
N GLY A 43 -0.74 6.63 8.23
CA GLY A 43 -1.91 7.21 8.88
C GLY A 43 -2.79 8.05 7.93
N SER A 44 -3.83 8.70 8.47
CA SER A 44 -4.90 9.36 7.68
C SER A 44 -4.46 10.44 6.68
N ARG A 45 -3.27 11.00 6.84
CA ARG A 45 -2.72 12.00 5.90
C ARG A 45 -1.91 11.37 4.77
N GLY A 46 -1.57 10.08 4.87
CA GLY A 46 -0.79 9.37 3.87
C GLY A 46 -1.63 8.94 2.66
N THR A 47 -0.94 8.45 1.64
CA THR A 47 -1.56 7.91 0.43
C THR A 47 -0.95 6.56 0.11
N ILE A 48 -1.79 5.56 -0.14
CA ILE A 48 -1.38 4.20 -0.49
C ILE A 48 -1.93 3.88 -1.87
N TYR A 49 -1.06 3.39 -2.73
CA TYR A 49 -1.47 2.71 -3.96
C TYR A 49 -1.22 1.21 -3.77
N ALA A 50 -2.26 0.40 -3.93
CA ALA A 50 -2.19 -1.05 -3.78
C ALA A 50 -2.63 -1.72 -5.08
N PHE A 51 -1.76 -2.51 -5.68
CA PHE A 51 -1.94 -3.10 -7.01
C PHE A 51 -2.13 -4.61 -6.93
N ASP A 52 -3.05 -5.12 -7.74
CA ASP A 52 -3.15 -6.55 -8.04
C ASP A 52 -3.90 -6.75 -9.37
N ILE A 53 -3.57 -7.83 -10.10
CA ILE A 53 -4.28 -8.21 -11.33
C ILE A 53 -5.53 -9.05 -11.05
N GLN A 54 -5.67 -9.58 -9.84
CA GLN A 54 -6.80 -10.40 -9.42
C GLN A 54 -7.82 -9.54 -8.67
N ALA A 55 -9.07 -9.48 -9.16
CA ALA A 55 -10.15 -8.79 -8.44
C ALA A 55 -10.34 -9.37 -7.03
N GLU A 56 -10.17 -10.69 -6.87
CA GLU A 56 -10.23 -11.38 -5.59
C GLU A 56 -9.19 -10.85 -4.58
N ALA A 57 -7.98 -10.48 -5.01
CA ALA A 57 -6.97 -9.90 -4.12
C ALA A 57 -7.41 -8.54 -3.58
N LEU A 58 -8.01 -7.71 -4.44
CA LEU A 58 -8.54 -6.41 -4.04
C LEU A 58 -9.69 -6.57 -3.04
N GLU A 59 -10.59 -7.52 -3.29
CA GLU A 59 -11.69 -7.85 -2.37
C GLU A 59 -11.18 -8.33 -1.01
N ARG A 60 -10.19 -9.21 -0.98
CA ARG A 60 -9.56 -9.70 0.25
C ARG A 60 -8.83 -8.57 0.99
N THR A 61 -8.19 -7.68 0.26
CA THR A 61 -7.53 -6.49 0.82
C THR A 61 -8.55 -5.53 1.45
N LEU A 62 -9.67 -5.26 0.77
CA LEU A 62 -10.79 -4.48 1.32
C LEU A 62 -11.35 -5.15 2.59
N GLN A 63 -11.65 -6.44 2.52
CA GLN A 63 -12.19 -7.18 3.67
C GLN A 63 -11.23 -7.14 4.86
N ARG A 64 -9.92 -7.20 4.62
CA ARG A 64 -8.92 -7.09 5.69
C ARG A 64 -8.93 -5.72 6.36
N LEU A 65 -9.05 -4.66 5.57
CA LEU A 65 -8.95 -3.29 6.08
C LEU A 65 -10.25 -2.80 6.73
N PHE A 66 -11.40 -3.21 6.21
CA PHE A 66 -12.70 -2.66 6.58
C PHE A 66 -13.67 -3.71 7.16
N GLY A 67 -13.32 -5.00 7.17
CA GLY A 67 -14.21 -6.06 7.62
C GLY A 67 -15.51 -6.11 6.82
N ASP A 68 -16.64 -6.31 7.52
CA ASP A 68 -17.98 -6.31 6.94
C ASP A 68 -18.57 -4.90 6.75
N SER A 69 -17.85 -3.84 7.17
CA SER A 69 -18.27 -2.43 7.02
C SER A 69 -18.20 -1.92 5.57
N LYS A 70 -18.31 -2.82 4.59
CA LYS A 70 -18.23 -2.59 3.13
C LYS A 70 -19.06 -1.42 2.60
N ALA A 71 -20.08 -0.96 3.32
CA ALA A 71 -21.01 0.06 2.84
C ALA A 71 -20.39 1.47 2.67
N GLU A 72 -19.23 1.78 3.26
CA GLU A 72 -18.61 3.11 3.14
C GLU A 72 -17.42 3.16 2.15
N ALA A 73 -16.84 2.01 1.79
CA ALA A 73 -15.69 1.95 0.88
C ALA A 73 -16.07 2.04 -0.62
N ASP A 74 -17.31 1.66 -0.97
CA ASP A 74 -17.82 1.70 -2.36
C ASP A 74 -17.89 3.13 -2.93
N VAL A 75 -17.84 4.18 -2.08
CA VAL A 75 -17.86 5.58 -2.53
C VAL A 75 -16.48 6.08 -2.99
N ALA A 76 -15.39 5.39 -2.66
CA ALA A 76 -14.03 5.81 -3.04
C ALA A 76 -13.49 5.13 -4.31
N MET A 77 -14.14 4.07 -4.82
CA MET A 77 -13.62 3.26 -5.93
C MET A 77 -14.11 3.63 -7.33
N ALA A 78 -14.94 4.67 -7.50
CA ALA A 78 -15.55 4.98 -8.81
C ALA A 78 -15.29 6.37 -9.42
N ASP A 79 -14.97 7.45 -8.68
CA ASP A 79 -14.95 8.80 -9.26
C ASP A 79 -13.84 9.72 -8.72
N HIS A 80 -12.60 9.54 -9.19
CA HIS A 80 -11.59 10.61 -9.11
C HIS A 80 -10.86 10.86 -10.44
N VAL A 81 -11.64 10.89 -11.51
CA VAL A 81 -11.32 11.61 -12.77
C VAL A 81 -12.53 12.45 -13.19
N ALA A 82 -12.85 13.47 -12.36
CA ALA A 82 -13.81 14.60 -12.50
C ALA A 82 -14.36 14.81 -11.08
N ASP A 83 -14.15 15.89 -10.34
CA ASP A 83 -14.36 17.30 -10.65
C ASP A 83 -13.38 18.13 -9.80
N ARG A 84 -12.54 18.91 -10.48
CA ARG A 84 -12.09 20.19 -9.93
C ARG A 84 -13.08 21.21 -10.49
N GLU A 85 -13.77 21.90 -9.58
CA GLU A 85 -14.62 23.10 -9.78
C GLU A 85 -16.09 22.90 -9.38
N ALA A 86 -16.38 22.97 -8.08
CA ALA A 86 -17.54 23.67 -7.50
C ALA A 86 -17.64 23.33 -6.02
N ASP A 87 -17.05 24.15 -5.14
CA ASP A 87 -17.53 24.32 -3.75
C ASP A 87 -16.86 25.54 -3.11
N ARG A 88 -16.94 26.65 -3.84
CA ARG A 88 -16.84 28.00 -3.29
C ARG A 88 -18.15 28.71 -3.64
N GLU A 89 -19.17 28.52 -2.82
CA GLU A 89 -20.26 29.48 -2.53
C GLU A 89 -21.47 28.73 -1.94
N ALA A 90 -21.48 28.61 -0.61
CA ALA A 90 -22.73 28.51 0.14
C ALA A 90 -22.50 29.21 1.48
N ASP A 91 -22.58 30.53 1.37
CA ASP A 91 -22.50 31.48 2.46
C ASP A 91 -23.71 31.33 3.41
N ARG A 92 -23.43 31.43 4.71
CA ARG A 92 -24.15 32.26 5.70
C ARG A 92 -25.66 32.47 5.54
N GLU A 93 -26.44 32.01 6.53
CA GLU A 93 -27.42 32.78 7.33
C GLU A 93 -28.17 31.82 8.30
N ALA A 94 -27.97 31.90 9.63
CA ALA A 94 -28.84 32.55 10.63
C ALA A 94 -30.22 31.84 10.83
N LYS A 95 -30.80 31.52 12.00
CA LYS A 95 -30.53 31.67 13.45
C LYS A 95 -31.77 31.03 14.17
N ARG A 96 -31.62 30.48 15.40
CA ARG A 96 -32.63 30.46 16.51
C ARG A 96 -33.88 29.55 16.35
N ASP A 97 -34.45 28.86 17.35
CA ASP A 97 -34.65 29.14 18.80
C ASP A 97 -34.72 27.84 19.66
N MET A 98 -34.80 28.05 20.98
CA MET A 98 -34.64 27.12 22.12
C MET A 98 -35.89 26.30 22.53
N ASP A 99 -35.64 25.33 23.43
CA ASP A 99 -36.52 24.70 24.45
C ASP A 99 -37.09 23.29 24.19
N HIS A 100 -36.42 22.27 24.76
CA HIS A 100 -36.94 21.51 25.92
C HIS A 100 -35.93 20.45 26.43
N GLU A 101 -35.34 20.72 27.60
CA GLU A 101 -34.88 19.77 28.64
C GLU A 101 -36.08 18.88 29.07
N ALA A 102 -36.02 17.60 29.45
CA ALA A 102 -35.00 16.81 30.12
C ALA A 102 -35.27 15.28 29.95
N ASN A 103 -35.26 14.77 28.71
CA ASN A 103 -35.24 13.31 28.47
C ASN A 103 -34.40 12.94 27.24
N ARG A 104 -33.39 13.77 26.93
CA ARG A 104 -32.54 13.66 25.73
C ARG A 104 -31.06 13.49 26.06
N GLU A 105 -30.65 13.46 27.33
CA GLU A 105 -29.23 13.44 27.69
C GLU A 105 -28.61 12.04 27.74
N ALA A 106 -29.40 10.99 27.94
CA ALA A 106 -28.89 9.61 27.90
C ALA A 106 -28.75 9.10 26.46
N ASP A 107 -29.75 9.33 25.61
CA ASP A 107 -29.73 8.87 24.22
C ASP A 107 -28.82 9.71 23.31
N HIS A 108 -28.73 11.05 23.51
CA HIS A 108 -27.76 11.84 22.74
C HIS A 108 -26.32 11.61 23.17
N LYS A 109 -26.05 11.20 24.41
CA LYS A 109 -24.67 10.92 24.84
C LYS A 109 -24.20 9.57 24.31
N ALA A 110 -25.04 8.54 24.35
CA ALA A 110 -24.73 7.23 23.76
C ALA A 110 -24.63 7.29 22.23
N ASN A 111 -25.52 8.03 21.55
CA ASN A 111 -25.44 8.19 20.10
C ASN A 111 -24.29 9.10 19.67
N ARG A 112 -23.98 10.19 20.40
CA ARG A 112 -22.80 11.00 20.09
C ARG A 112 -21.49 10.30 20.40
N GLU A 113 -21.41 9.45 21.42
CA GLU A 113 -20.20 8.69 21.72
C GLU A 113 -19.98 7.58 20.67
N ALA A 114 -21.04 6.85 20.28
CA ALA A 114 -20.96 5.85 19.22
C ALA A 114 -20.71 6.48 17.83
N ASP A 115 -21.37 7.59 17.49
CA ASP A 115 -21.14 8.33 16.25
C ASP A 115 -19.77 9.03 16.25
N HIS A 116 -19.25 9.50 17.40
CA HIS A 116 -17.89 10.06 17.48
C HIS A 116 -16.79 9.00 17.52
N GLU A 117 -17.09 7.75 17.86
CA GLU A 117 -16.12 6.65 17.85
C GLU A 117 -16.07 6.01 16.45
N ALA A 118 -17.23 5.75 15.83
CA ALA A 118 -17.32 5.29 14.44
C ALA A 118 -16.77 6.31 13.43
N ASN A 119 -17.08 7.60 13.60
CA ASN A 119 -16.58 8.66 12.72
C ASN A 119 -15.11 9.02 13.01
N ARG A 120 -14.54 8.62 14.16
CA ARG A 120 -13.10 8.70 14.43
C ARG A 120 -12.31 7.62 13.72
N ASP A 121 -12.91 6.46 13.45
CA ASP A 121 -12.21 5.35 12.80
C ASP A 121 -12.18 5.52 11.27
N ALA A 122 -13.22 6.12 10.67
CA ALA A 122 -13.20 6.54 9.26
C ALA A 122 -12.16 7.63 8.98
N ASP A 123 -11.97 8.58 9.90
CA ASP A 123 -10.96 9.66 9.83
C ASP A 123 -9.50 9.20 10.08
N ARG A 124 -9.28 7.91 10.36
CA ARG A 124 -7.94 7.35 10.71
C ARG A 124 -7.27 6.59 9.58
N ILE A 125 -7.99 6.24 8.53
CA ILE A 125 -7.44 5.43 7.45
C ILE A 125 -6.82 6.34 6.40
N ALA A 126 -5.61 5.98 6.00
CA ALA A 126 -4.89 6.67 4.94
C ALA A 126 -5.67 6.62 3.61
N LYS A 127 -5.40 7.55 2.69
CA LYS A 127 -6.05 7.56 1.38
C LYS A 127 -5.60 6.34 0.57
N LEU A 128 -6.45 5.31 0.52
CA LEU A 128 -6.17 4.07 -0.20
C LEU A 128 -6.72 4.13 -1.62
N GLN A 129 -5.88 3.78 -2.59
CA GLN A 129 -6.26 3.53 -3.97
C GLN A 129 -5.92 2.09 -4.32
N LEU A 130 -6.96 1.25 -4.42
CA LEU A 130 -6.84 -0.11 -4.93
C LEU A 130 -6.93 -0.06 -6.46
N VAL A 131 -5.90 -0.59 -7.11
CA VAL A 131 -5.77 -0.53 -8.57
C VAL A 131 -5.82 -1.94 -9.12
N HIS A 132 -6.88 -2.24 -9.87
CA HIS A 132 -7.02 -3.49 -10.61
C HIS A 132 -6.22 -3.44 -11.91
N ALA A 133 -4.90 -3.44 -11.76
CA ALA A 133 -3.96 -3.41 -12.87
C ALA A 133 -2.65 -4.09 -12.48
N SER A 134 -1.82 -4.40 -13.47
CA SER A 134 -0.47 -4.87 -13.22
C SER A 134 0.36 -3.75 -12.58
N HIS A 135 1.20 -4.10 -11.60
CA HIS A 135 2.22 -3.18 -11.09
C HIS A 135 3.20 -2.70 -12.16
N ALA A 136 3.31 -3.37 -13.30
CA ALA A 136 4.11 -2.91 -14.45
C ALA A 136 3.60 -1.57 -15.00
N GLU A 137 2.37 -1.17 -14.68
CA GLU A 137 1.74 0.08 -15.10
C GLU A 137 1.63 1.10 -13.97
N MET A 138 2.29 0.87 -12.82
CA MET A 138 2.07 1.68 -11.61
C MET A 138 2.33 3.17 -11.83
N ASP A 139 3.28 3.53 -12.67
CA ASP A 139 3.64 4.92 -12.99
C ASP A 139 2.49 5.69 -13.66
N LYS A 140 1.61 4.99 -14.38
CA LYS A 140 0.40 5.54 -15.02
C LYS A 140 -0.72 5.83 -14.01
N HIS A 141 -0.74 5.12 -12.89
CA HIS A 141 -1.78 5.23 -11.87
C HIS A 141 -1.38 6.11 -10.70
N VAL A 142 -0.08 6.18 -10.38
CA VAL A 142 0.42 7.08 -9.34
C VAL A 142 0.30 8.53 -9.81
N ALA A 143 -0.30 9.37 -8.96
CA ALA A 143 -0.54 10.77 -9.28
C ALA A 143 0.74 11.48 -9.69
N ALA A 144 0.70 12.27 -10.77
CA ALA A 144 1.89 12.88 -11.37
C ALA A 144 2.70 13.75 -10.39
N ASP A 145 2.05 14.36 -9.41
CA ASP A 145 2.71 15.16 -8.37
C ASP A 145 3.38 14.34 -7.26
N ALA A 146 3.10 13.03 -7.19
CA ALA A 146 3.76 12.07 -6.31
C ALA A 146 5.02 11.42 -6.94
N HIS A 147 5.25 11.61 -8.25
CA HIS A 147 6.44 11.08 -8.92
C HIS A 147 7.72 11.68 -8.32
N GLY A 148 8.67 10.83 -7.94
CA GLY A 148 9.89 11.23 -7.24
C GLY A 148 9.67 11.61 -5.76
N LYS A 149 8.49 11.37 -5.20
CA LYS A 149 8.14 11.66 -3.79
C LYS A 149 7.72 10.43 -2.99
N VAL A 150 7.53 9.29 -3.64
CA VAL A 150 7.13 8.04 -2.97
C VAL A 150 8.21 7.62 -1.96
N ALA A 151 7.79 7.35 -0.72
CA ALA A 151 8.70 6.99 0.36
C ALA A 151 9.13 5.52 0.30
N ALA A 152 8.18 4.64 0.00
CA ALA A 152 8.42 3.20 -0.04
C ALA A 152 7.59 2.50 -1.12
N VAL A 153 8.17 1.47 -1.73
CA VAL A 153 7.48 0.51 -2.61
C VAL A 153 7.77 -0.89 -2.13
N MET A 154 6.73 -1.70 -1.94
CA MET A 154 6.82 -3.08 -1.48
C MET A 154 6.37 -4.05 -2.57
N PHE A 155 7.13 -5.14 -2.74
CA PHE A 155 6.79 -6.27 -3.59
C PHE A 155 6.93 -7.57 -2.81
N ASN A 156 5.98 -8.46 -3.01
CA ASN A 156 5.90 -9.80 -2.45
C ASN A 156 5.57 -10.76 -3.60
N LEU A 157 6.62 -11.23 -4.29
CA LEU A 157 6.48 -11.91 -5.58
C LEU A 157 5.94 -13.34 -5.43
N GLY A 158 5.35 -13.86 -6.50
CA GLY A 158 4.77 -15.20 -6.57
C GLY A 158 3.27 -15.15 -6.79
N TYR A 159 2.53 -16.02 -6.10
CA TYR A 159 1.08 -16.20 -6.25
C TYR A 159 0.31 -15.77 -5.00
N LEU A 160 -0.98 -15.49 -5.18
CA LEU A 160 -1.92 -15.22 -4.09
C LEU A 160 -2.20 -16.49 -3.25
N PRO A 161 -1.88 -16.53 -1.94
CA PRO A 161 -2.16 -17.70 -1.12
C PRO A 161 -3.66 -18.00 -1.01
N GLY A 162 -4.04 -19.26 -1.27
CA GLY A 162 -5.43 -19.70 -1.21
C GLY A 162 -6.28 -19.30 -2.42
N ALA A 163 -5.66 -18.92 -3.53
CA ALA A 163 -6.29 -18.71 -4.83
C ALA A 163 -5.61 -19.60 -5.90
N ASP A 164 -5.89 -19.33 -7.18
CA ASP A 164 -5.24 -20.02 -8.30
C ASP A 164 -3.72 -19.74 -8.34
N GLN A 165 -2.91 -20.77 -8.08
CA GLN A 165 -1.45 -20.67 -8.04
C GLN A 165 -0.79 -20.63 -9.43
N SER A 166 -1.57 -20.75 -10.51
CA SER A 166 -1.08 -20.50 -11.87
C SER A 166 -0.95 -19.02 -12.19
N ILE A 167 -1.64 -18.15 -11.43
CA ILE A 167 -1.52 -16.71 -11.53
C ILE A 167 -0.35 -16.29 -10.64
N ILE A 168 0.78 -15.99 -11.30
CA ILE A 168 2.02 -15.56 -10.67
C ILE A 168 2.44 -14.20 -11.21
N THR A 169 3.29 -13.49 -10.46
CA THR A 169 4.12 -12.44 -11.01
C THR A 169 4.99 -12.96 -12.15
N THR A 170 5.27 -12.10 -13.13
CA THR A 170 6.03 -12.47 -14.32
C THR A 170 7.31 -11.65 -14.37
N THR A 171 8.41 -12.28 -14.79
CA THR A 171 9.73 -11.65 -14.87
C THR A 171 9.69 -10.28 -15.57
N ASP A 172 9.11 -10.20 -16.78
CA ASP A 172 9.06 -8.95 -17.54
C ASP A 172 8.23 -7.87 -16.85
N GLY A 173 7.07 -8.25 -16.29
CA GLY A 173 6.20 -7.33 -15.54
C GLY A 173 6.86 -6.81 -14.28
N THR A 174 7.56 -7.70 -13.55
CA THR A 174 8.31 -7.35 -12.35
C THR A 174 9.45 -6.39 -12.68
N ILE A 175 10.29 -6.66 -13.70
CA ILE A 175 11.40 -5.76 -14.04
C ILE A 175 10.90 -4.36 -14.44
N ALA A 176 9.87 -4.28 -15.29
CA ALA A 176 9.25 -3.00 -15.65
C ALA A 176 8.74 -2.24 -14.40
N ALA A 177 8.13 -2.95 -13.46
CA ALA A 177 7.66 -2.39 -12.21
C ALA A 177 8.79 -1.92 -11.29
N LEU A 178 9.93 -2.62 -11.24
CA LEU A 178 11.10 -2.16 -10.48
C LEU A 178 11.70 -0.88 -11.07
N GLU A 179 11.78 -0.76 -12.40
CA GLU A 179 12.21 0.47 -13.08
C GLU A 179 11.29 1.65 -12.77
N ALA A 180 9.98 1.43 -12.83
CA ALA A 180 8.96 2.40 -12.45
C ALA A 180 9.11 2.82 -10.97
N ALA A 181 9.26 1.84 -10.07
CA ALA A 181 9.44 2.09 -8.64
C ALA A 181 10.68 2.96 -8.36
N ILE A 182 11.83 2.66 -8.98
CA ILE A 182 13.03 3.49 -8.83
C ILE A 182 12.77 4.94 -9.29
N SER A 183 12.02 5.13 -10.36
CA SER A 183 11.66 6.48 -10.85
C SER A 183 10.74 7.22 -9.88
N LEU A 184 9.73 6.53 -9.35
CA LEU A 184 8.72 7.07 -8.43
C LEU A 184 9.27 7.41 -7.03
N LEU A 185 10.28 6.68 -6.56
CA LEU A 185 10.86 6.89 -5.23
C LEU A 185 11.48 8.29 -5.06
N ARG A 186 11.39 8.83 -3.85
CA ARG A 186 12.20 9.98 -3.43
C ARG A 186 13.65 9.58 -3.16
N LYS A 187 14.57 10.56 -3.15
CA LYS A 187 15.91 10.36 -2.62
C LYS A 187 15.83 9.90 -1.16
N GLY A 188 16.52 8.81 -0.83
CA GLY A 188 16.44 8.13 0.46
C GLY A 188 15.20 7.23 0.65
N GLY A 189 14.31 7.17 -0.35
CA GLY A 189 13.19 6.23 -0.37
C GLY A 189 13.65 4.79 -0.61
N ILE A 190 12.78 3.82 -0.31
CA ILE A 190 13.14 2.40 -0.30
C ILE A 190 12.21 1.53 -1.14
N LEU A 191 12.81 0.58 -1.85
CA LEU A 191 12.13 -0.50 -2.55
C LEU A 191 12.49 -1.82 -1.87
N THR A 192 11.50 -2.59 -1.43
CA THR A 192 11.71 -3.93 -0.88
C THR A 192 11.03 -4.98 -1.74
N VAL A 193 11.77 -6.03 -2.11
CA VAL A 193 11.27 -7.14 -2.92
C VAL A 193 11.51 -8.44 -2.19
N VAL A 194 10.43 -9.08 -1.75
CA VAL A 194 10.47 -10.45 -1.20
C VAL A 194 10.33 -11.43 -2.35
N LEU A 195 11.30 -12.33 -2.46
CA LEU A 195 11.49 -13.25 -3.57
C LEU A 195 11.24 -14.69 -3.12
N TYR A 196 10.49 -15.45 -3.92
CA TYR A 196 10.07 -16.83 -3.62
C TYR A 196 10.57 -17.80 -4.70
N PRO A 197 11.84 -18.25 -4.65
CA PRO A 197 12.40 -19.09 -5.71
C PRO A 197 11.82 -20.52 -5.78
N GLY A 198 11.11 -20.97 -4.74
CA GLY A 198 10.65 -22.36 -4.58
C GLY A 198 9.39 -22.77 -5.35
N HIS A 199 8.85 -21.94 -6.24
CA HIS A 199 7.69 -22.27 -7.06
C HIS A 199 8.01 -22.16 -8.57
N PRO A 200 7.18 -22.75 -9.46
CA PRO A 200 7.35 -22.62 -10.91
C PRO A 200 7.48 -21.14 -11.32
N GLY A 201 8.51 -20.80 -12.10
CA GLY A 201 8.83 -19.42 -12.51
C GLY A 201 9.56 -18.57 -11.47
N GLY A 202 9.42 -18.86 -10.18
CA GLY A 202 9.95 -18.01 -9.11
C GLY A 202 11.47 -17.89 -9.08
N ALA A 203 12.20 -18.95 -9.45
CA ALA A 203 13.67 -18.90 -9.50
C ALA A 203 14.18 -17.98 -10.62
N GLU A 204 13.56 -18.04 -11.80
CA GLU A 204 13.91 -17.19 -12.95
C GLU A 204 13.63 -15.72 -12.64
N GLU A 205 12.46 -15.42 -12.07
CA GLU A 205 12.10 -14.08 -11.64
C GLU A 205 13.07 -13.55 -10.57
N ALA A 206 13.40 -14.36 -9.57
CA ALA A 206 14.31 -13.97 -8.50
C ALA A 206 15.75 -13.71 -8.99
N ASP A 207 16.24 -14.46 -9.97
CA ASP A 207 17.53 -14.22 -10.60
C ASP A 207 17.53 -12.93 -11.43
N ALA A 208 16.45 -12.66 -12.16
CA ALA A 208 16.29 -11.42 -12.93
C ALA A 208 16.27 -10.18 -12.01
N VAL A 209 15.51 -10.23 -10.93
CA VAL A 209 15.45 -9.16 -9.92
C VAL A 209 16.80 -8.92 -9.26
N THR A 210 17.52 -10.00 -8.93
CA THR A 210 18.86 -9.90 -8.34
C THR A 210 19.85 -9.27 -9.31
N ARG A 211 19.79 -9.65 -10.59
CA ARG A 211 20.63 -9.07 -11.65
C ARG A 211 20.34 -7.58 -11.83
N PHE A 212 19.07 -7.20 -12.00
CA PHE A 212 18.63 -5.81 -12.08
C PHE A 212 19.25 -4.96 -10.98
N ALA A 213 19.13 -5.41 -9.72
CA ALA A 213 19.63 -4.68 -8.57
C ALA A 213 21.17 -4.56 -8.54
N SER A 214 21.88 -5.57 -9.05
CA SER A 214 23.35 -5.58 -9.13
C SER A 214 23.90 -4.66 -10.22
N GLU A 215 23.10 -4.37 -11.25
CA GLU A 215 23.47 -3.54 -12.40
C GLU A 215 23.11 -2.05 -12.19
N LEU A 216 22.33 -1.72 -11.16
CA LEU A 216 22.01 -0.34 -10.82
C LEU A 216 23.29 0.48 -10.55
N PRO A 217 23.46 1.66 -11.19
CA PRO A 217 24.59 2.53 -10.88
C PRO A 217 24.57 2.97 -9.42
N GLN A 218 25.70 2.86 -8.72
CA GLN A 218 25.78 3.15 -7.28
C GLN A 218 25.39 4.59 -6.89
N HIS A 219 25.48 5.53 -7.84
CA HIS A 219 25.05 6.91 -7.62
C HIS A 219 23.53 7.11 -7.77
N VAL A 220 22.82 6.14 -8.36
CA VAL A 220 21.36 6.12 -8.50
C VAL A 220 20.72 5.40 -7.31
N ALA A 221 21.28 4.25 -6.91
CA ALA A 221 20.73 3.45 -5.82
C ALA A 221 21.79 2.55 -5.18
N GLN A 222 21.51 2.06 -3.98
CA GLN A 222 22.26 0.99 -3.33
C GLN A 222 21.34 -0.17 -2.99
N ALA A 223 21.76 -1.40 -3.29
CA ALA A 223 21.02 -2.62 -2.99
C ALA A 223 21.70 -3.47 -1.91
N VAL A 224 20.90 -4.18 -1.12
CA VAL A 224 21.34 -5.19 -0.15
C VAL A 224 20.50 -6.45 -0.26
N LEU A 225 21.14 -7.60 -0.03
CA LEU A 225 20.51 -8.93 -0.06
C LEU A 225 20.48 -9.54 1.34
N TYR A 226 19.31 -9.90 1.82
CA TYR A 226 19.10 -10.60 3.08
C TYR A 226 18.56 -12.01 2.80
N ARG A 227 19.45 -13.01 2.89
CA ARG A 227 19.17 -14.40 2.49
C ARG A 227 19.78 -15.41 3.44
N MET A 228 19.04 -16.47 3.73
CA MET A 228 19.56 -17.66 4.40
C MET A 228 20.41 -18.47 3.41
N THR A 229 21.71 -18.57 3.65
CA THR A 229 22.65 -19.18 2.68
C THR A 229 22.52 -20.70 2.54
N GLN A 230 21.92 -21.37 3.53
CA GLN A 230 21.81 -22.84 3.55
C GLN A 230 20.53 -23.37 2.89
N LYS A 231 19.59 -22.50 2.50
CA LYS A 231 18.29 -22.89 1.96
C LYS A 231 18.06 -22.18 0.63
N ALA A 232 18.45 -22.83 -0.47
CA ALA A 232 18.37 -22.24 -1.81
C ALA A 232 16.95 -21.79 -2.19
N GLU A 233 15.95 -22.61 -1.87
CA GLU A 233 14.54 -22.36 -2.18
C GLU A 233 13.82 -21.47 -1.15
N ALA A 234 14.47 -21.12 -0.03
CA ALA A 234 13.84 -20.29 0.97
C ALA A 234 13.62 -18.86 0.44
N PRO A 235 12.50 -18.21 0.81
CA PRO A 235 12.29 -16.81 0.48
C PRO A 235 13.42 -15.94 1.00
N TYR A 236 13.69 -14.84 0.29
CA TYR A 236 14.70 -13.87 0.68
C TYR A 236 14.31 -12.45 0.29
N LEU A 237 14.99 -11.46 0.86
CA LEU A 237 14.68 -10.05 0.66
C LEU A 237 15.82 -9.39 -0.12
N LEU A 238 15.45 -8.69 -1.18
CA LEU A 238 16.26 -7.65 -1.79
C LEU A 238 15.71 -6.29 -1.36
N ALA A 239 16.55 -5.41 -0.83
CA ALA A 239 16.17 -4.04 -0.50
C ALA A 239 17.06 -3.04 -1.24
N ILE A 240 16.46 -2.02 -1.83
CA ILE A 240 17.12 -0.98 -2.62
C ILE A 240 16.79 0.40 -2.03
N GLU A 241 17.80 1.17 -1.67
CA GLU A 241 17.67 2.58 -1.27
C GLU A 241 18.03 3.49 -2.44
N LYS A 242 17.15 4.43 -2.80
CA LYS A 242 17.43 5.45 -3.84
C LYS A 242 18.38 6.53 -3.32
N ARG A 243 19.39 6.92 -4.11
CA ARG A 243 20.42 7.89 -3.73
C ARG A 243 20.13 9.33 -4.17
#